data_AF-A0A962VNE6-F1
#
_entry.id   AF-A0A962VNE6-F1
#
_cell.length_a   1.000
_cell.length_b   1.000
_cell.length_c   1.000
_cell.angle_alpha   90.00
_cell.angle_beta   90.00
_cell.angle_gamma   90.00
#
_symmetry.space_group_name_H-M   'P 1'
#
loop_
_entity.id
_entity.type
_entity.pdbx_description
1 polymer ?
#
loop_
_entity_poly.entity_id
_entity_poly.type
_entity_poly.pdbx_seq_one_letter_code
_entity_poly.pdbx_strand_id
1 'polypeptide(L)'
;MAKKTFALHSRFEPAGDQPAAIERLVEGLRDGEAGMTLLGVTGSGKTFTIANVIDRVQRPAIVLAPNKTLAAQLYGEFRDFFPDSAVEYFVSYYDYYQPEAYVPASDTFIEKDASVNEHIEQMRLSATKALLERRDVIVVATVSSIYGLGDPRQYLRMMLHLSRGERIDQRAILRRLAELQYKRNDVQLQRGTFRVRGELIDIYPAESDEEAVRVELFDDEVEAISLFDPLTGEVLRKVPRYTVYPKTHYVTPRETILAAVDAIKLELKDRLAQLQEANKLVEYQRLQQRTQFDLEMMVELGYCSGIENYSRYLSGRAPGEGPPTLFDYLPEDALLVVDESHVTIPQLGAMYKGDRSRKETLVEYGFRLPSALDNRPLRFEEFEGRAPQTIYVSATPRDYERQHSGAIVEQVVRPTGLVD
;
A
#
# COMPACT_ATOMS: atom_id res chain seq x y z
N MET A 1 16.34 -3.75 13.28
CA MET A 1 15.87 -2.40 12.89
C MET A 1 16.74 -1.38 13.61
N ALA A 2 17.26 -0.37 12.90
CA ALA A 2 17.89 0.77 13.57
C ALA A 2 16.81 1.48 14.40
N LYS A 3 17.08 1.71 15.68
CA LYS A 3 16.11 2.26 16.64
C LYS A 3 16.05 3.78 16.49
N LYS A 4 15.63 4.25 15.31
CA LYS A 4 15.30 5.66 15.10
C LYS A 4 13.97 5.96 15.79
N THR A 5 13.93 7.09 16.48
CA THR A 5 12.79 7.59 17.24
C THR A 5 12.16 8.76 16.49
N PHE A 6 10.87 8.99 16.69
CA PHE A 6 10.26 10.25 16.29
C PHE A 6 10.92 11.39 17.06
N ALA A 7 11.12 12.50 16.36
CA ALA A 7 11.56 13.77 16.92
C ALA A 7 10.68 14.87 16.34
N LEU A 8 9.77 15.40 17.14
CA LEU A 8 8.90 16.50 16.74
C LEU A 8 9.67 17.82 16.64
N HIS A 9 9.68 18.42 15.45
CA HIS A 9 10.20 19.75 15.19
C HIS A 9 9.05 20.75 15.05
N SER A 10 9.03 21.77 15.91
CA SER A 10 8.06 22.86 15.85
C SER A 10 8.64 24.13 16.44
N ARG A 11 8.18 25.28 15.95
CA ARG A 11 8.46 26.60 16.56
C ARG A 11 7.44 26.99 17.63
N PHE A 12 6.41 26.17 17.80
CA PHE A 12 5.28 26.41 18.70
C PHE A 12 5.25 25.36 19.80
N GLU A 13 4.92 25.77 21.02
CA GLU A 13 4.59 24.85 22.11
C GLU A 13 3.07 24.59 22.13
N PRO A 14 2.61 23.42 22.61
CA PRO A 14 1.18 23.16 22.80
C PRO A 14 0.51 24.24 23.65
N ALA A 15 -0.61 24.79 23.17
CA ALA A 15 -1.32 25.89 23.81
C ALA A 15 -2.85 25.68 23.78
N GLY A 16 -3.60 26.48 24.56
CA GLY A 16 -5.04 26.28 24.75
C GLY A 16 -5.32 24.92 25.39
N ASP A 17 -6.25 24.15 24.82
CA ASP A 17 -6.60 22.81 25.31
C ASP A 17 -5.61 21.71 24.87
N GLN A 18 -4.68 22.02 23.97
CA GLN A 18 -3.78 21.01 23.40
C GLN A 18 -2.97 20.24 24.46
N PRO A 19 -2.36 20.86 25.50
CA PRO A 19 -1.58 20.12 26.50
C PRO A 19 -2.41 19.03 27.19
N ALA A 20 -3.61 19.38 27.66
CA ALA A 20 -4.51 18.45 28.34
C ALA A 20 -5.05 17.38 27.38
N ALA A 21 -5.34 17.74 26.13
CA ALA A 21 -5.78 16.78 25.12
C ALA A 21 -4.68 15.75 24.80
N ILE A 22 -3.43 16.20 24.63
CA ILE A 22 -2.27 15.33 24.40
C ILE A 22 -2.08 14.38 25.59
N GLU A 23 -2.11 14.88 26.82
CA GLU A 23 -1.94 14.07 28.02
C GLU A 23 -3.00 12.96 28.11
N ARG A 24 -4.28 13.32 27.96
CA ARG A 24 -5.38 12.35 28.03
C ARG A 24 -5.34 11.29 26.93
N LEU A 25 -4.97 11.68 25.71
CA LEU A 25 -4.81 10.72 24.61
C LEU A 25 -3.63 9.76 24.88
N VAL A 26 -2.51 10.28 25.38
CA VAL A 26 -1.34 9.45 25.70
C VAL A 26 -1.63 8.49 26.86
N GLU A 27 -2.33 8.96 27.89
CA GLU A 27 -2.78 8.13 29.02
C GLU A 27 -3.72 7.01 28.54
N GLY A 28 -4.79 7.34 27.80
CA GLY A 28 -5.71 6.32 27.30
C GLY A 28 -5.04 5.31 26.37
N LEU A 29 -4.06 5.73 25.55
CA LEU A 29 -3.27 4.79 24.76
C LEU A 29 -2.46 3.82 25.64
N ARG A 30 -1.86 4.30 26.73
CA ARG A 30 -1.07 3.49 27.68
C ARG A 30 -1.94 2.57 28.53
N ASP A 31 -3.15 3.00 28.85
CA ASP A 31 -4.14 2.23 29.60
C ASP A 31 -4.79 1.12 28.75
N GLY A 32 -4.55 1.13 27.44
CA GLY A 32 -5.00 0.09 26.53
C GLY A 32 -6.38 0.35 25.91
N GLU A 33 -6.87 1.59 25.92
CA GLU A 33 -8.14 1.96 25.30
C GLU A 33 -8.13 1.64 23.81
N ALA A 34 -9.02 0.75 23.35
CA ALA A 34 -9.05 0.32 21.95
C ALA A 34 -9.30 1.49 20.97
N GLY A 35 -10.09 2.48 21.41
CA GLY A 35 -10.37 3.68 20.65
C GLY A 35 -10.60 4.90 21.53
N MET A 36 -10.28 6.08 21.01
CA MET A 36 -10.59 7.37 21.62
C MET A 36 -10.98 8.39 20.56
N THR A 37 -11.76 9.40 20.95
CA THR A 37 -12.14 10.50 20.06
C THR A 37 -11.50 11.81 20.52
N LEU A 38 -10.73 12.46 19.64
CA LEU A 38 -10.36 13.86 19.77
C LEU A 38 -11.47 14.73 19.16
N LEU A 39 -12.32 15.30 20.01
CA LEU A 39 -13.36 16.26 19.64
C LEU A 39 -12.73 17.65 19.51
N GLY A 40 -12.27 17.97 18.30
CA GLY A 40 -11.52 19.20 18.05
C GLY A 40 -12.18 20.11 17.02
N VAL A 41 -12.41 21.37 17.38
CA VAL A 41 -12.97 22.37 16.45
C VAL A 41 -11.99 22.72 15.33
N THR A 42 -12.48 23.27 14.23
CA THR A 42 -11.61 23.74 13.13
C THR A 42 -10.70 24.87 13.61
N GLY A 43 -9.43 24.79 13.24
CA GLY A 43 -8.41 25.76 13.65
C GLY A 43 -7.85 25.57 15.07
N SER A 44 -8.24 24.52 15.80
CA SER A 44 -7.66 24.24 17.13
C SER A 44 -6.28 23.56 17.07
N GLY A 45 -5.74 23.27 15.87
CA GLY A 45 -4.43 22.63 15.70
C GLY A 45 -4.43 21.12 15.95
N LYS A 46 -5.46 20.40 15.46
CA LYS A 46 -5.61 18.94 15.65
C LYS A 46 -4.40 18.14 15.17
N THR A 47 -3.83 18.45 14.00
CA THR A 47 -2.63 17.75 13.49
C THR A 47 -1.45 17.89 14.45
N PHE A 48 -1.24 19.07 15.03
CA PHE A 48 -0.14 19.30 15.98
C PHE A 48 -0.33 18.52 17.28
N THR A 49 -1.57 18.41 17.77
CA THR A 49 -1.92 17.52 18.89
C THR A 49 -1.58 16.08 18.58
N ILE A 50 -1.99 15.57 17.42
CA ILE A 50 -1.68 14.19 16.99
C ILE A 50 -0.16 13.98 16.82
N ALA A 51 0.56 14.94 16.26
CA ALA A 51 2.02 14.88 16.15
C ALA A 51 2.68 14.76 17.54
N ASN A 52 2.25 15.55 18.53
CA ASN A 52 2.73 15.41 19.91
C ASN A 52 2.38 14.04 20.52
N VAL A 53 1.21 13.49 20.22
CA VAL A 53 0.85 12.13 20.68
C VAL A 53 1.80 11.10 20.07
N ILE A 54 2.03 11.13 18.75
CA ILE A 54 2.94 10.21 18.05
C ILE A 54 4.37 10.30 18.63
N ASP A 55 4.87 11.52 18.83
CA ASP A 55 6.20 11.78 19.43
C ASP A 55 6.30 11.24 20.87
N ARG A 56 5.24 11.34 21.67
CA ARG A 56 5.24 10.81 23.06
C ARG A 56 5.09 9.30 23.15
N VAL A 57 4.36 8.66 22.22
CA VAL A 57 4.12 7.20 22.26
C VAL A 57 5.15 6.40 21.48
N GLN A 58 5.86 7.03 20.53
CA GLN A 58 6.95 6.41 19.76
C GLN A 58 6.52 5.14 19.00
N ARG A 59 5.31 5.17 18.43
CA ARG A 59 4.71 4.06 17.67
C ARG A 59 4.54 4.44 16.20
N PRO A 60 4.77 3.51 15.25
CA PRO A 60 4.41 3.71 13.85
C PRO A 60 2.93 4.12 13.75
N ALA A 61 2.61 5.06 12.88
CA ALA A 61 1.26 5.56 12.74
C ALA A 61 0.76 5.50 11.30
N ILE A 62 -0.53 5.23 11.13
CA ILE A 62 -1.26 5.43 9.87
C ILE A 62 -2.33 6.48 10.09
N VAL A 63 -2.36 7.51 9.24
CA VAL A 63 -3.32 8.60 9.29
C VAL A 63 -4.23 8.48 8.08
N LEU A 64 -5.50 8.16 8.30
CA LEU A 64 -6.50 8.06 7.24
C LEU A 64 -7.17 9.41 7.01
N ALA A 65 -7.20 9.84 5.76
CA ALA A 65 -7.92 11.02 5.30
C ALA A 65 -9.01 10.64 4.28
N PRO A 66 -10.14 11.38 4.22
CA PRO A 66 -11.27 11.03 3.37
C PRO A 66 -11.03 11.33 1.87
N ASN A 67 -10.01 12.14 1.53
CA ASN A 67 -9.71 12.51 0.15
C ASN A 67 -8.22 12.84 -0.05
N LYS A 68 -7.77 12.86 -1.31
CA LYS A 68 -6.35 13.10 -1.68
C LYS A 68 -5.88 14.51 -1.29
N THR A 69 -6.75 15.52 -1.31
CA THR A 69 -6.37 16.91 -0.98
C THR A 69 -5.99 17.03 0.49
N LEU A 70 -6.85 16.54 1.39
CA LEU A 70 -6.57 16.54 2.83
C LEU A 70 -5.41 15.62 3.17
N ALA A 71 -5.29 14.46 2.50
CA ALA A 71 -4.14 13.58 2.65
C ALA A 71 -2.82 14.29 2.29
N ALA A 72 -2.79 15.05 1.19
CA ALA A 72 -1.59 15.80 0.79
C ALA A 72 -1.25 16.93 1.78
N GLN A 73 -2.26 17.60 2.34
CA GLN A 73 -2.07 18.61 3.38
C GLN A 73 -1.46 18.00 4.64
N LEU A 74 -2.06 16.93 5.17
CA LEU A 74 -1.56 16.21 6.34
C LEU A 74 -0.15 15.66 6.10
N TYR A 75 0.12 15.12 4.91
CA TYR A 75 1.46 14.66 4.53
C TYR A 75 2.49 15.79 4.62
N GLY A 76 2.19 16.97 4.07
CA GLY A 76 3.05 18.15 4.19
C GLY A 76 3.27 18.58 5.64
N GLU A 77 2.19 18.68 6.43
CA GLU A 77 2.27 19.04 7.84
C GLU A 77 3.12 18.04 8.65
N PHE A 78 2.91 16.74 8.48
CA PHE A 78 3.72 15.72 9.16
C PHE A 78 5.18 15.72 8.69
N ARG A 79 5.46 15.98 7.41
CA ARG A 79 6.83 16.13 6.90
C ARG A 79 7.56 17.30 7.55
N ASP A 80 6.87 18.43 7.74
CA ASP A 80 7.42 19.60 8.43
C ASP A 80 7.64 19.32 9.93
N PHE A 81 6.73 18.58 10.57
CA PHE A 81 6.84 18.18 11.97
C PHE A 81 7.91 17.11 12.22
N PHE A 82 8.15 16.20 11.28
CA PHE A 82 9.06 15.07 11.44
C PHE A 82 10.04 14.93 10.26
N PRO A 83 10.92 15.92 10.03
CA PRO A 83 11.82 15.93 8.87
C PRO A 83 12.83 14.76 8.84
N ASP A 84 13.17 14.20 10.01
CA ASP A 84 14.14 13.10 10.16
C ASP A 84 13.50 11.69 10.20
N SER A 85 12.17 11.62 10.28
CA SER A 85 11.39 10.37 10.31
C SER A 85 10.87 10.01 8.91
N ALA A 86 10.39 8.76 8.75
CA ALA A 86 9.79 8.32 7.51
C ALA A 86 8.32 8.72 7.47
N VAL A 87 8.04 9.94 6.99
CA VAL A 87 6.67 10.36 6.67
C VAL A 87 6.41 10.01 5.22
N GLU A 88 5.41 9.17 5.00
CA GLU A 88 5.14 8.47 3.74
C GLU A 88 3.71 8.75 3.26
N TYR A 89 3.49 8.63 1.96
CA TYR A 89 2.21 8.96 1.33
C TYR A 89 1.63 7.75 0.58
N PHE A 90 0.41 7.35 0.93
CA PHE A 90 -0.22 6.15 0.39
C PHE A 90 -1.66 6.40 -0.09
N VAL A 91 -1.78 6.85 -1.34
CA VAL A 91 -3.07 7.06 -2.01
C VAL A 91 -3.15 6.30 -3.32
N SER A 92 -4.30 6.31 -3.97
CA SER A 92 -4.41 5.74 -5.32
C SER A 92 -3.41 6.43 -6.26
N TYR A 93 -2.57 5.60 -6.90
CA TYR A 93 -1.58 6.02 -7.90
C TYR A 93 -2.20 6.31 -9.27
N TYR A 94 -3.52 6.20 -9.40
CA TYR A 94 -4.19 6.58 -10.62
C TYR A 94 -4.54 8.07 -10.62
N ASP A 95 -4.07 8.78 -11.64
CA ASP A 95 -4.53 10.14 -11.97
C ASP A 95 -5.91 10.09 -12.64
N TYR A 96 -6.09 9.08 -13.48
CA TYR A 96 -7.37 8.72 -14.08
C TYR A 96 -7.59 7.22 -13.92
N TYR A 97 -8.81 6.81 -13.56
CA TYR A 97 -9.17 5.41 -13.42
C TYR A 97 -10.61 5.16 -13.86
N GLN A 98 -10.75 4.37 -14.92
CA GLN A 98 -12.00 3.77 -15.35
C GLN A 98 -11.95 2.27 -15.05
N PRO A 99 -12.80 1.76 -14.14
CA PRO A 99 -12.84 0.34 -13.87
C PRO A 99 -13.41 -0.45 -15.05
N GLU A 100 -13.00 -1.71 -15.16
CA GLU A 100 -13.70 -2.70 -15.98
C GLU A 100 -15.16 -2.82 -15.51
N ALA A 101 -16.11 -2.72 -16.44
CA ALA A 101 -17.53 -2.85 -16.15
C ALA A 101 -18.27 -3.40 -17.37
N TYR A 102 -19.44 -3.98 -17.12
CA TYR A 102 -20.36 -4.40 -18.17
C TYR A 102 -21.74 -3.84 -17.88
N VAL A 103 -22.37 -3.23 -18.88
CA VAL A 103 -23.71 -2.65 -18.79
C VAL A 103 -24.68 -3.52 -19.57
N PRO A 104 -25.46 -4.41 -18.90
CA PRO A 104 -26.28 -5.40 -19.61
C PRO A 104 -27.37 -4.78 -20.48
N ALA A 105 -27.92 -3.64 -20.07
CA ALA A 105 -29.01 -2.98 -20.80
C ALA A 105 -28.59 -2.51 -22.20
N SER A 106 -27.31 -2.24 -22.43
CA SER A 106 -26.77 -1.76 -23.71
C SER A 106 -25.76 -2.74 -24.33
N ASP A 107 -25.60 -3.95 -23.77
CA ASP A 107 -24.57 -4.93 -24.16
C ASP A 107 -23.18 -4.28 -24.35
N THR A 108 -22.82 -3.38 -23.43
CA THR A 108 -21.60 -2.57 -23.55
C THR A 108 -20.57 -3.03 -22.53
N PHE A 109 -19.46 -3.56 -23.03
CA PHE A 109 -18.27 -3.81 -22.23
C PHE A 109 -17.40 -2.55 -22.19
N ILE A 110 -17.07 -2.12 -20.97
CA ILE A 110 -16.23 -0.97 -20.70
C ILE A 110 -14.87 -1.53 -20.27
N GLU A 111 -13.86 -1.34 -21.12
CA GLU A 111 -12.49 -1.73 -20.81
C GLU A 111 -11.94 -0.92 -19.63
N LYS A 112 -11.04 -1.56 -18.88
CA LYS A 112 -10.23 -0.89 -17.87
C LYS A 112 -9.30 0.07 -18.60
N ASP A 113 -9.41 1.35 -18.29
CA ASP A 113 -8.51 2.38 -18.76
C ASP A 113 -8.01 3.18 -17.56
N ALA A 114 -6.71 3.43 -17.50
CA ALA A 114 -6.11 4.08 -16.35
C ALA A 114 -4.79 4.75 -16.70
N SER A 115 -4.56 5.91 -16.08
CA SER A 115 -3.29 6.62 -16.12
C SER A 115 -2.62 6.52 -14.76
N VAL A 116 -1.43 5.94 -14.74
CA VAL A 116 -0.63 5.75 -13.53
C VAL A 116 0.30 6.95 -13.35
N ASN A 117 0.28 7.51 -12.15
CA ASN A 117 1.24 8.48 -11.68
C ASN A 117 2.45 7.75 -11.07
N GLU A 118 3.57 7.72 -11.80
CA GLU A 118 4.78 7.00 -11.40
C GLU A 118 5.34 7.51 -10.06
N HIS A 119 5.20 8.80 -9.77
CA HIS A 119 5.68 9.36 -8.50
C HIS A 119 4.84 8.86 -7.31
N ILE A 120 3.52 8.82 -7.44
CA ILE A 120 2.65 8.25 -6.40
C ILE A 120 2.86 6.74 -6.25
N GLU A 121 3.11 6.01 -7.34
CA GLU A 121 3.47 4.59 -7.27
C GLU A 121 4.77 4.39 -6.47
N GLN A 122 5.80 5.20 -6.73
CA GLN A 122 7.02 5.17 -5.95
C GLN A 122 6.78 5.49 -4.47
N MET A 123 5.99 6.53 -4.15
CA MET A 123 5.66 6.87 -2.75
C MET A 123 4.97 5.72 -2.03
N ARG A 124 4.11 4.96 -2.71
CA ARG A 124 3.47 3.77 -2.12
C ARG A 124 4.46 2.64 -1.84
N LEU A 125 5.39 2.40 -2.76
CA LEU A 125 6.45 1.41 -2.56
C LEU A 125 7.35 1.83 -1.38
N SER A 126 7.70 3.12 -1.31
CA SER A 126 8.44 3.72 -0.19
C SER A 126 7.71 3.50 1.13
N ALA A 127 6.40 3.77 1.19
CA ALA A 127 5.60 3.54 2.39
C ALA A 127 5.65 2.09 2.89
N THR A 128 5.46 1.12 2.00
CA THR A 128 5.52 -0.30 2.39
C THR A 128 6.93 -0.74 2.79
N LYS A 129 7.98 -0.21 2.16
CA LYS A 129 9.37 -0.45 2.57
C LYS A 129 9.64 0.15 3.95
N ALA A 130 9.23 1.39 4.18
CA ALA A 130 9.46 2.09 5.44
C ALA A 130 8.86 1.32 6.61
N LEU A 131 7.61 0.84 6.48
CA LEU A 131 6.95 -0.01 7.48
C LEU A 131 7.71 -1.31 7.79
N LEU A 132 8.45 -1.86 6.82
CA LEU A 132 9.24 -3.08 6.99
C LEU A 132 10.64 -2.84 7.57
N GLU A 133 11.23 -1.66 7.36
CA GLU A 133 12.62 -1.37 7.74
C GLU A 133 12.77 -0.52 9.02
N ARG A 134 11.78 0.30 9.34
CA ARG A 134 11.85 1.35 10.38
C ARG A 134 10.62 1.34 11.30
N ARG A 135 10.78 1.98 12.46
CA ARG A 135 9.72 2.16 13.48
C ARG A 135 9.17 3.59 13.51
N ASP A 136 9.99 4.57 13.16
CA ASP A 136 9.64 5.98 13.08
C ASP A 136 8.94 6.31 11.75
N VAL A 137 7.80 5.67 11.50
CA VAL A 137 7.03 5.76 10.24
C VAL A 137 5.64 6.36 10.49
N ILE A 138 5.28 7.39 9.72
CA ILE A 138 3.91 7.91 9.64
C ILE A 138 3.45 7.75 8.19
N VAL A 139 2.42 6.93 7.94
CA VAL A 139 1.85 6.78 6.61
C VAL A 139 0.55 7.57 6.53
N VAL A 140 0.51 8.63 5.72
CA VAL A 140 -0.73 9.34 5.43
C VAL A 140 -1.41 8.67 4.23
N ALA A 141 -2.61 8.15 4.45
CA ALA A 141 -3.30 7.31 3.49
C ALA A 141 -4.76 7.72 3.26
N THR A 142 -5.31 7.33 2.12
CA THR A 142 -6.77 7.37 1.87
C THR A 142 -7.35 5.97 2.00
N VAL A 143 -8.63 5.78 1.65
CA VAL A 143 -9.26 4.46 1.50
C VAL A 143 -8.49 3.49 0.60
N SER A 144 -7.50 3.95 -0.17
CA SER A 144 -6.57 3.06 -0.86
C SER A 144 -5.85 2.08 0.07
N SER A 145 -5.74 2.37 1.37
CA SER A 145 -5.12 1.49 2.38
C SER A 145 -5.88 0.18 2.60
N ILE A 146 -7.19 0.15 2.32
CA ILE A 146 -8.04 -1.04 2.47
C ILE A 146 -8.22 -1.83 1.16
N TYR A 147 -7.57 -1.41 0.06
CA TYR A 147 -7.56 -2.16 -1.20
C TYR A 147 -6.44 -3.19 -1.22
N GLY A 148 -6.66 -4.24 -2.01
CA GLY A 148 -5.75 -5.38 -2.13
C GLY A 148 -4.33 -4.97 -2.53
N LEU A 149 -3.34 -5.45 -1.79
CA LEU A 149 -1.92 -5.47 -2.10
C LEU A 149 -1.44 -6.91 -2.21
N GLY A 150 -0.23 -7.13 -2.73
CA GLY A 150 0.39 -8.45 -2.58
C GLY A 150 0.70 -8.73 -1.12
N ASP A 151 0.69 -10.03 -0.80
CA ASP A 151 0.97 -10.51 0.54
C ASP A 151 2.38 -10.07 1.00
N PRO A 152 2.53 -9.48 2.20
CA PRO A 152 3.81 -8.97 2.67
C PRO A 152 4.88 -10.06 2.76
N ARG A 153 4.51 -11.31 3.07
CA ARG A 153 5.48 -12.42 3.16
C ARG A 153 5.97 -12.80 1.77
N GLN A 154 5.09 -12.82 0.78
CA GLN A 154 5.47 -13.06 -0.61
C GLN A 154 6.32 -11.91 -1.16
N TYR A 155 5.94 -10.66 -0.86
CA TYR A 155 6.70 -9.47 -1.25
C TYR A 155 8.13 -9.50 -0.68
N LEU A 156 8.29 -9.85 0.60
CA LEU A 156 9.58 -9.99 1.26
C LEU A 156 10.44 -11.12 0.66
N ARG A 157 9.83 -12.26 0.29
CA ARG A 157 10.54 -13.38 -0.37
C ARG A 157 11.10 -13.02 -1.74
N MET A 158 10.58 -11.97 -2.37
CA MET A 158 11.01 -11.53 -3.69
C MET A 158 12.23 -10.61 -3.64
N MET A 159 12.56 -10.02 -2.49
CA MET A 159 13.71 -9.09 -2.37
C MET A 159 15.02 -9.68 -2.91
N LEU A 160 15.86 -8.81 -3.45
CA LEU A 160 17.25 -9.10 -3.80
C LEU A 160 18.15 -8.45 -2.76
N HIS A 161 18.81 -9.28 -1.96
CA HIS A 161 19.84 -8.83 -1.03
C HIS A 161 21.19 -8.85 -1.72
N LEU A 162 21.97 -7.79 -1.52
CA LEU A 162 23.32 -7.66 -2.04
C LEU A 162 24.22 -7.26 -0.88
N SER A 163 25.28 -8.02 -0.64
CA SER A 163 26.27 -7.72 0.39
C SER A 163 27.68 -7.70 -0.19
N ARG A 164 28.51 -6.76 0.27
CA ARG A 164 29.92 -6.74 -0.11
C ARG A 164 30.61 -8.04 0.33
N GLY A 165 31.35 -8.67 -0.57
CA GLY A 165 32.02 -9.97 -0.39
C GLY A 165 31.11 -11.17 -0.64
N GLU A 166 29.85 -10.96 -1.03
CA GLU A 166 28.95 -12.03 -1.43
C GLU A 166 29.37 -12.60 -2.78
N ARG A 167 29.43 -13.93 -2.88
CA ARG A 167 29.66 -14.62 -4.15
C ARG A 167 28.36 -14.79 -4.92
N ILE A 168 28.18 -14.02 -5.98
CA ILE A 168 27.02 -14.04 -6.84
C ILE A 168 27.42 -13.61 -8.26
N ASP A 169 27.08 -14.45 -9.24
CA ASP A 169 27.38 -14.14 -10.63
C ASP A 169 26.47 -13.03 -11.18
N GLN A 170 26.96 -12.29 -12.17
CA GLN A 170 26.21 -11.20 -12.79
C GLN A 170 24.85 -11.66 -13.32
N ARG A 171 24.77 -12.82 -13.98
CA ARG A 171 23.54 -13.31 -14.63
C ARG A 171 22.46 -13.66 -13.60
N ALA A 172 22.84 -14.11 -12.41
CA ALA A 172 21.95 -14.36 -11.29
C ALA A 172 21.30 -13.07 -10.80
N ILE A 173 22.10 -11.99 -10.64
CA ILE A 173 21.58 -10.66 -10.31
C ILE A 173 20.59 -10.18 -11.37
N LEU A 174 20.94 -10.27 -12.67
CA LEU A 174 20.06 -9.81 -13.75
C LEU A 174 18.75 -10.60 -13.83
N ARG A 175 18.81 -11.92 -13.63
CA ARG A 175 17.61 -12.77 -13.58
C ARG A 175 16.72 -12.37 -12.42
N ARG A 176 17.30 -12.14 -11.24
CA ARG A 176 16.55 -11.73 -10.06
C ARG A 176 15.91 -10.35 -10.24
N LEU A 177 16.59 -9.40 -10.86
CA LEU A 177 16.02 -8.10 -11.21
C LEU A 177 14.83 -8.22 -12.17
N ALA A 178 14.91 -9.12 -13.16
CA ALA A 178 13.79 -9.41 -14.06
C ALA A 178 12.60 -10.03 -13.31
N GLU A 179 12.83 -10.97 -12.38
CA GLU A 179 11.80 -11.52 -11.50
C GLU A 179 11.13 -10.43 -10.64
N LEU A 180 11.92 -9.45 -10.19
CA LEU A 180 11.45 -8.24 -9.50
C LEU A 180 10.72 -7.23 -10.39
N GLN A 181 10.50 -7.56 -11.66
CA GLN A 181 9.85 -6.74 -12.69
C GLN A 181 10.63 -5.48 -13.10
N TYR A 182 11.95 -5.45 -12.86
CA TYR A 182 12.79 -4.39 -13.39
C TYR A 182 13.09 -4.62 -14.87
N LYS A 183 13.12 -3.52 -15.63
CA LYS A 183 13.46 -3.55 -17.06
C LYS A 183 14.92 -3.20 -17.28
N ARG A 184 15.61 -3.91 -18.16
CA ARG A 184 16.95 -3.50 -18.61
C ARG A 184 16.82 -2.31 -19.56
N ASN A 185 17.57 -1.24 -19.32
CA ASN A 185 17.69 -0.10 -20.22
C ASN A 185 19.11 0.46 -20.17
N ASP A 186 19.95 0.04 -21.12
CA ASP A 186 21.36 0.41 -21.15
C ASP A 186 21.59 1.89 -21.54
N VAL A 187 20.58 2.56 -22.11
CA VAL A 187 20.65 3.96 -22.55
C VAL A 187 20.29 4.91 -21.43
N GLN A 188 19.11 4.73 -20.83
CA GLN A 188 18.59 5.62 -19.80
C GLN A 188 18.26 4.86 -18.52
N LEU A 189 18.86 5.28 -17.41
CA LEU A 189 18.56 4.76 -16.09
C LEU A 189 17.36 5.53 -15.51
N GLN A 190 16.21 4.87 -15.42
CA GLN A 190 14.96 5.39 -14.89
C GLN A 190 14.54 4.54 -13.69
N ARG A 191 13.64 5.04 -12.83
CA ARG A 191 13.11 4.26 -11.70
C ARG A 191 12.54 2.93 -12.18
N GLY A 192 12.86 1.84 -11.48
CA GLY A 192 12.44 0.50 -11.86
C GLY A 192 13.18 -0.06 -13.08
N THR A 193 14.33 0.50 -13.45
CA THR A 193 15.22 -0.05 -14.49
C THR A 193 16.63 -0.32 -13.97
N PHE A 194 17.39 -1.11 -14.74
CA PHE A 194 18.81 -1.33 -14.51
C PHE A 194 19.59 -1.31 -15.83
N ARG A 195 20.90 -1.08 -15.76
CA ARG A 195 21.83 -1.17 -16.88
C ARG A 195 23.11 -1.87 -16.49
N VAL A 196 23.79 -2.44 -17.49
CA VAL A 196 25.04 -3.18 -17.29
C VAL A 196 26.15 -2.56 -18.12
N ARG A 197 27.28 -2.25 -17.49
CA ARG A 197 28.48 -1.69 -18.14
C ARG A 197 29.72 -2.43 -17.65
N GLY A 198 30.11 -3.48 -18.38
CA GLY A 198 31.18 -4.38 -17.94
C GLY A 198 30.76 -5.10 -16.65
N GLU A 199 31.53 -4.88 -15.59
CA GLU A 199 31.29 -5.45 -14.25
C GLU A 199 30.39 -4.58 -13.37
N LEU A 200 29.97 -3.41 -13.87
CA LEU A 200 29.08 -2.49 -13.16
C LEU A 200 27.62 -2.78 -13.50
N ILE A 201 26.81 -2.95 -12.46
CA ILE A 201 25.35 -3.01 -12.55
C ILE A 201 24.79 -1.78 -11.83
N ASP A 202 24.23 -0.85 -12.61
CA ASP A 202 23.49 0.29 -12.05
C ASP A 202 22.00 -0.09 -12.00
N ILE A 203 21.38 0.03 -10.85
CA ILE A 203 19.95 -0.24 -10.61
C ILE A 203 19.35 1.04 -10.04
N TYR A 204 18.23 1.50 -10.56
CA TYR A 204 17.45 2.57 -9.93
C TYR A 204 16.21 1.95 -9.29
N PRO A 205 16.23 1.72 -7.96
CA PRO A 205 15.15 1.06 -7.23
C PRO A 205 13.81 1.78 -7.42
N ALA A 206 12.73 1.02 -7.58
CA ALA A 206 11.40 1.57 -7.86
C ALA A 206 10.83 2.37 -6.69
N GLU A 207 11.24 2.03 -5.47
CA GLU A 207 10.83 2.71 -4.24
C GLU A 207 11.73 3.88 -3.86
N SER A 208 12.88 4.03 -4.51
CA SER A 208 13.83 5.11 -4.21
C SER A 208 13.35 6.42 -4.80
N ASP A 209 13.46 7.49 -4.02
CA ASP A 209 13.16 8.83 -4.52
C ASP A 209 14.36 9.36 -5.32
N GLU A 210 15.53 9.48 -4.70
CA GLU A 210 16.63 10.22 -5.32
C GLU A 210 17.84 9.37 -5.71
N GLU A 211 17.98 8.16 -5.14
CA GLU A 211 19.25 7.44 -5.20
C GLU A 211 19.15 6.16 -6.03
N ALA A 212 20.13 5.96 -6.91
CA ALA A 212 20.38 4.68 -7.55
C ALA A 212 21.49 3.92 -6.82
N VAL A 213 21.55 2.61 -7.03
CA VAL A 213 22.58 1.73 -6.49
C VAL A 213 23.47 1.20 -7.61
N ARG A 214 24.78 1.31 -7.42
CA ARG A 214 25.81 0.71 -8.28
C ARG A 214 26.40 -0.48 -7.55
N VAL A 215 26.38 -1.63 -8.20
CA VAL A 215 27.02 -2.87 -7.76
C VAL A 215 28.22 -3.10 -8.65
N GLU A 216 29.40 -3.18 -8.04
CA GLU A 216 30.67 -3.46 -8.72
C GLU A 216 31.03 -4.91 -8.42
N LEU A 217 31.17 -5.71 -9.48
CA LEU A 217 31.59 -7.11 -9.38
C LEU A 217 33.08 -7.23 -9.70
N PHE A 218 33.75 -8.19 -9.08
CA PHE A 218 35.06 -8.67 -9.50
C PHE A 218 34.99 -10.19 -9.58
N ASP A 219 35.13 -10.75 -10.78
CA ASP A 219 34.73 -12.12 -11.10
C ASP A 219 33.27 -12.40 -10.68
N ASP A 220 33.06 -13.30 -9.71
CA ASP A 220 31.74 -13.67 -9.16
C ASP A 220 31.57 -13.16 -7.72
N GLU A 221 32.20 -12.04 -7.35
CA GLU A 221 32.12 -11.45 -6.01
C GLU A 221 31.70 -9.97 -6.06
N VAL A 222 30.81 -9.56 -5.15
CA VAL A 222 30.43 -8.14 -5.00
C VAL A 222 31.57 -7.38 -4.29
N GLU A 223 32.37 -6.64 -5.04
CA GLU A 223 33.51 -5.87 -4.54
C GLU A 223 33.05 -4.58 -3.82
N ALA A 224 32.08 -3.87 -4.40
CA ALA A 224 31.58 -2.62 -3.84
C ALA A 224 30.10 -2.40 -4.15
N ILE A 225 29.44 -1.72 -3.20
CA ILE A 225 28.07 -1.22 -3.37
C ILE A 225 28.08 0.26 -3.03
N SER A 226 27.64 1.09 -3.98
CA SER A 226 27.64 2.54 -3.89
C SER A 226 26.26 3.10 -4.19
N LEU A 227 25.82 4.08 -3.41
CA LEU A 227 24.63 4.88 -3.70
C LEU A 227 25.06 6.15 -4.42
N PHE A 228 24.37 6.50 -5.50
CA PHE A 228 24.74 7.59 -6.38
C PHE A 228 23.52 8.31 -6.94
N ASP A 229 23.70 9.57 -7.33
CA ASP A 229 22.68 10.36 -8.01
C ASP A 229 22.52 9.84 -9.47
N PRO A 230 21.34 9.35 -9.87
CA PRO A 230 21.11 8.78 -11.21
C PRO A 230 21.18 9.81 -12.34
N LEU A 231 21.02 11.10 -12.06
CA LEU A 231 21.08 12.21 -13.01
C LEU A 231 22.52 12.67 -13.25
N THR A 232 23.28 12.91 -12.17
CA THR A 232 24.65 13.46 -12.25
C THR A 232 25.73 12.37 -12.32
N GLY A 233 25.44 11.18 -11.79
CA GLY A 233 26.41 10.10 -11.63
C GLY A 233 27.32 10.24 -10.41
N GLU A 234 27.14 11.28 -9.58
CA GLU A 234 27.93 11.52 -8.38
C GLU A 234 27.70 10.40 -7.35
N VAL A 235 28.78 9.79 -6.88
CA VAL A 235 28.72 8.78 -5.81
C VAL A 235 28.55 9.49 -4.47
N LEU A 236 27.39 9.28 -3.85
CA LEU A 236 27.02 9.91 -2.57
C LEU A 236 27.68 9.18 -1.39
N ARG A 237 27.61 7.84 -1.37
CA ARG A 237 28.21 7.02 -0.31
C ARG A 237 28.39 5.56 -0.71
N LYS A 238 29.35 4.88 -0.07
CA LYS A 238 29.49 3.41 -0.13
C LYS A 238 28.74 2.76 1.02
N VAL A 239 28.11 1.62 0.77
CA VAL A 239 27.34 0.86 1.76
C VAL A 239 27.80 -0.60 1.80
N PRO A 240 27.75 -1.27 2.97
CA PRO A 240 28.17 -2.66 3.08
C PRO A 240 27.14 -3.64 2.48
N ARG A 241 25.87 -3.22 2.41
CA ARG A 241 24.75 -4.01 1.91
C ARG A 241 23.67 -3.10 1.32
N TYR A 242 22.91 -3.63 0.38
CA TYR A 242 21.71 -3.00 -0.17
C TYR A 242 20.65 -4.06 -0.46
N THR A 243 19.37 -3.71 -0.26
CA THR A 243 18.24 -4.57 -0.62
C THR A 243 17.45 -3.89 -1.72
N VAL A 244 17.29 -4.57 -2.86
CA VAL A 244 16.43 -4.11 -3.95
C VAL A 244 15.04 -4.72 -3.77
N TYR A 245 14.04 -3.86 -3.68
CA TYR A 245 12.64 -4.25 -3.51
C TYR A 245 11.94 -4.45 -4.86
N PRO A 246 10.88 -5.28 -4.93
CA PRO A 246 10.10 -5.46 -6.15
C PRO A 246 9.49 -4.16 -6.68
N LYS A 247 9.43 -4.02 -8.01
CA LYS A 247 8.87 -2.84 -8.68
C LYS A 247 7.37 -2.66 -8.45
N THR A 248 6.65 -3.72 -8.10
CA THR A 248 5.20 -3.68 -7.87
C THR A 248 4.81 -4.50 -6.64
N HIS A 249 3.73 -4.10 -5.98
CA HIS A 249 3.17 -4.86 -4.85
C HIS A 249 2.63 -6.22 -5.25
N TYR A 250 2.37 -6.51 -6.54
CA TYR A 250 1.79 -7.79 -6.99
C TYR A 250 2.83 -8.82 -7.46
N VAL A 251 4.13 -8.58 -7.24
CA VAL A 251 5.16 -9.56 -7.57
C VAL A 251 4.99 -10.81 -6.70
N THR A 252 5.01 -11.97 -7.35
CA THR A 252 4.77 -13.28 -6.72
C THR A 252 5.81 -14.29 -7.21
N PRO A 253 6.30 -15.22 -6.38
CA PRO A 253 7.23 -16.26 -6.81
C PRO A 253 6.66 -17.14 -7.93
N ARG A 254 7.53 -17.61 -8.85
CA ARG A 254 7.13 -18.45 -9.99
C ARG A 254 6.39 -19.72 -9.57
N GLU A 255 6.82 -20.37 -8.50
CA GLU A 255 6.16 -21.55 -7.93
C GLU A 255 4.71 -21.28 -7.51
N THR A 256 4.45 -20.11 -6.92
CA THR A 256 3.12 -19.68 -6.50
C THR A 256 2.24 -19.35 -7.71
N ILE A 257 2.80 -18.76 -8.77
CA ILE A 257 2.08 -18.52 -10.03
C ILE A 257 1.64 -19.84 -10.65
N LEU A 258 2.53 -20.84 -10.73
CA LEU A 258 2.20 -22.15 -11.29
C LEU A 258 1.12 -22.88 -10.47
N ALA A 259 1.22 -22.85 -9.14
CA ALA A 259 0.18 -23.39 -8.26
C ALA A 259 -1.17 -22.68 -8.44
N ALA A 260 -1.15 -21.35 -8.58
CA ALA A 260 -2.34 -20.56 -8.84
C ALA A 260 -2.97 -20.93 -10.20
N VAL A 261 -2.16 -21.11 -11.26
CA VAL A 261 -2.64 -21.54 -12.59
C VAL A 261 -3.40 -22.85 -12.50
N ASP A 262 -2.90 -23.84 -11.75
CA ASP A 262 -3.58 -25.13 -11.59
C ASP A 262 -4.91 -24.98 -10.84
N ALA A 263 -4.95 -24.16 -9.78
CA ALA A 263 -6.19 -23.89 -9.05
C ALA A 263 -7.23 -23.12 -9.90
N ILE A 264 -6.79 -22.15 -10.71
CA ILE A 264 -7.64 -21.38 -11.61
C ILE A 264 -8.25 -22.29 -12.69
N LYS A 265 -7.48 -23.25 -13.24
CA LYS A 265 -8.00 -24.23 -14.20
C LYS A 265 -9.15 -25.06 -13.63
N LEU A 266 -9.07 -25.42 -12.35
CA LEU A 266 -10.14 -26.17 -11.66
C LEU A 266 -11.42 -25.31 -11.55
N GLU A 267 -11.31 -24.07 -11.05
CA GLU A 267 -12.46 -23.16 -10.96
C GLU A 267 -13.05 -22.85 -12.34
N LEU A 268 -12.20 -22.65 -13.35
CA LEU A 268 -12.66 -22.43 -14.73
C LEU A 268 -13.48 -23.62 -15.22
N LYS A 269 -12.99 -24.84 -15.03
CA LYS A 269 -13.72 -26.06 -15.43
C LYS A 269 -15.09 -26.13 -14.77
N ASP A 270 -15.17 -25.91 -13.46
CA ASP A 270 -16.42 -25.98 -12.71
C ASP A 270 -17.39 -24.86 -13.14
N ARG A 271 -16.89 -23.64 -13.32
CA ARG A 271 -17.71 -22.50 -13.77
C ARG A 271 -18.22 -22.69 -15.19
N LEU A 272 -17.40 -23.23 -16.09
CA LEU A 272 -17.82 -23.55 -17.46
C LEU A 272 -18.91 -24.62 -17.49
N ALA A 273 -18.84 -25.64 -16.63
CA ALA A 273 -19.91 -26.63 -16.50
C ALA A 273 -21.24 -26.01 -16.04
N GLN A 274 -21.20 -25.11 -15.04
CA GLN A 274 -22.38 -24.37 -14.57
C GLN A 274 -23.01 -23.51 -15.67
N LEU A 275 -22.19 -22.78 -16.45
CA LEU A 275 -22.68 -21.95 -17.54
C LEU A 275 -23.29 -22.79 -18.68
N GLN A 276 -22.68 -23.95 -18.98
CA GLN A 276 -23.19 -24.89 -19.97
C GLN A 276 -24.56 -25.47 -19.55
N GLU A 277 -24.71 -25.91 -18.30
CA GLU A 277 -25.96 -26.44 -17.76
C GLU A 277 -27.08 -25.39 -17.76
N ALA A 278 -26.72 -24.12 -17.49
CA ALA A 278 -27.64 -22.99 -17.55
C ALA A 278 -27.93 -22.47 -18.98
N ASN A 279 -27.42 -23.13 -20.04
CA ASN A 279 -27.50 -22.68 -21.45
C ASN A 279 -26.95 -21.25 -21.70
N LYS A 280 -26.00 -20.79 -20.87
CA LYS A 280 -25.31 -19.49 -21.01
C LYS A 280 -24.07 -19.62 -21.89
N LEU A 281 -24.30 -19.92 -23.18
CA LEU A 281 -23.22 -20.29 -24.11
C LEU A 281 -22.30 -19.12 -24.50
N VAL A 282 -22.82 -17.88 -24.51
CA VAL A 282 -22.01 -16.68 -24.81
C VAL A 282 -21.06 -16.38 -23.66
N GLU A 283 -21.56 -16.41 -22.43
CA GLU A 283 -20.78 -16.25 -21.22
C GLU A 283 -19.74 -17.36 -21.07
N TYR A 284 -20.10 -18.61 -21.42
CA TYR A 284 -19.18 -19.74 -21.46
C TYR A 284 -17.99 -19.44 -22.38
N GLN A 285 -18.26 -19.07 -23.63
CA GLN A 285 -17.20 -18.85 -24.63
C GLN A 285 -16.31 -17.68 -24.24
N ARG A 286 -16.91 -16.58 -23.78
CA ARG A 286 -16.22 -15.38 -23.30
C ARG A 286 -15.28 -15.70 -22.14
N LEU A 287 -15.78 -16.41 -21.13
CA LEU A 287 -15.01 -16.76 -19.94
C LEU A 287 -13.84 -17.69 -20.27
N GLN A 288 -14.10 -18.70 -21.11
CA GLN A 288 -13.10 -19.66 -21.55
C GLN A 288 -11.93 -18.98 -22.26
N GLN A 289 -12.22 -18.20 -23.31
CA GLN A 289 -11.20 -17.55 -24.13
C GLN A 289 -10.33 -16.61 -23.29
N ARG A 290 -10.96 -15.74 -22.49
CA ARG A 290 -10.24 -14.77 -21.66
C ARG A 290 -9.37 -15.45 -20.61
N THR A 291 -9.93 -16.41 -19.88
CA THR A 291 -9.18 -17.06 -18.79
C THR A 291 -8.03 -17.91 -19.35
N GLN A 292 -8.21 -18.59 -20.48
CA GLN A 292 -7.13 -19.36 -21.11
C GLN A 292 -5.97 -18.47 -21.56
N PHE A 293 -6.27 -17.34 -22.19
CA PHE A 293 -5.25 -16.35 -22.55
C PHE A 293 -4.50 -15.83 -21.32
N ASP A 294 -5.22 -15.45 -20.26
CA ASP A 294 -4.59 -14.98 -19.02
C ASP A 294 -3.68 -16.06 -18.40
N LEU A 295 -4.08 -17.33 -18.42
CA LEU A 295 -3.27 -18.45 -17.92
C LEU A 295 -2.02 -18.71 -18.76
N GLU A 296 -2.09 -18.61 -20.08
CA GLU A 296 -0.92 -18.71 -20.96
C GLU A 296 0.10 -17.61 -20.65
N MET A 297 -0.38 -16.37 -20.51
CA MET A 297 0.46 -15.22 -20.16
C MET A 297 1.11 -15.39 -18.78
N MET A 298 0.38 -15.91 -17.79
CA MET A 298 0.93 -16.21 -16.46
C MET A 298 2.04 -17.26 -16.51
N VAL A 299 1.93 -18.29 -17.36
CA VAL A 299 2.95 -19.36 -17.48
C VAL A 299 4.21 -18.86 -18.19
N GLU A 300 4.04 -18.12 -19.29
CA GLU A 300 5.13 -17.65 -20.14
C GLU A 300 5.86 -16.46 -19.51
N LEU A 301 5.13 -15.44 -19.07
CA LEU A 301 5.69 -14.17 -18.61
C LEU A 301 5.73 -14.02 -17.09
N GLY A 302 5.03 -14.88 -16.34
CA GLY A 302 4.85 -14.71 -14.89
C GLY A 302 3.84 -13.62 -14.51
N TYR A 303 3.16 -13.00 -15.49
CA TYR A 303 2.10 -12.02 -15.25
C TYR A 303 1.11 -11.95 -16.41
N CYS A 304 -0.07 -11.39 -16.14
CA CYS A 304 -1.07 -11.05 -17.17
C CYS A 304 -1.69 -9.67 -16.89
N SER A 305 -2.41 -9.12 -17.87
CA SER A 305 -3.15 -7.87 -17.65
C SER A 305 -4.37 -8.15 -16.76
N GLY A 306 -4.52 -7.39 -15.68
CA GLY A 306 -5.59 -7.63 -14.71
C GLY A 306 -5.30 -8.79 -13.76
N ILE A 307 -4.02 -9.12 -13.53
CA ILE A 307 -3.58 -10.20 -12.63
C ILE A 307 -4.18 -10.09 -11.23
N GLU A 308 -4.55 -8.88 -10.78
CA GLU A 308 -5.20 -8.65 -9.50
C GLU A 308 -6.52 -9.41 -9.36
N ASN A 309 -7.21 -9.75 -10.46
CA ASN A 309 -8.43 -10.57 -10.44
C ASN A 309 -8.19 -12.02 -10.02
N TYR A 310 -6.93 -12.47 -10.01
CA TYR A 310 -6.50 -13.78 -9.52
C TYR A 310 -5.83 -13.72 -8.14
N SER A 311 -5.84 -12.55 -7.48
CA SER A 311 -5.11 -12.29 -6.23
C SER A 311 -5.43 -13.26 -5.09
N ARG A 312 -6.64 -13.81 -5.03
CA ARG A 312 -6.98 -14.87 -4.06
C ARG A 312 -6.01 -16.05 -4.17
N TYR A 313 -5.81 -16.56 -5.38
CA TYR A 313 -4.92 -17.69 -5.62
C TYR A 313 -3.45 -17.33 -5.38
N LEU A 314 -3.06 -16.12 -5.76
CA LEU A 314 -1.69 -15.64 -5.61
C LEU A 314 -1.31 -15.38 -4.13
N SER A 315 -2.28 -15.03 -3.29
CA SER A 315 -2.09 -14.83 -1.85
C SER A 315 -2.30 -16.10 -1.02
N GLY A 316 -2.86 -17.16 -1.60
CA GLY A 316 -3.18 -18.41 -0.91
C GLY A 316 -4.33 -18.30 0.10
N ARG A 317 -5.17 -17.26 0.02
CA ARG A 317 -6.33 -17.06 0.89
C ARG A 317 -7.51 -17.93 0.49
N ALA A 318 -8.35 -18.27 1.47
CA ALA A 318 -9.55 -19.07 1.24
C ALA A 318 -10.65 -18.25 0.54
N PRO A 319 -11.61 -18.89 -0.15
CA PRO A 319 -12.75 -18.20 -0.73
C PRO A 319 -13.50 -17.32 0.29
N GLY A 320 -13.77 -16.07 -0.08
CA GLY A 320 -14.47 -15.11 0.76
C GLY A 320 -13.59 -14.33 1.75
N GLU A 321 -12.36 -14.76 2.03
CA GLU A 321 -11.41 -13.97 2.84
C GLU A 321 -11.04 -12.68 2.10
N GLY A 322 -10.97 -11.54 2.80
CA GLY A 322 -10.48 -10.29 2.22
C GLY A 322 -9.03 -10.42 1.74
N PRO A 323 -8.53 -9.56 0.83
CA PRO A 323 -7.14 -9.63 0.39
C PRO A 323 -6.17 -9.09 1.46
N PRO A 324 -4.85 -9.30 1.30
CA PRO A 324 -3.85 -8.50 2.00
C PRO A 324 -4.00 -7.02 1.62
N THR A 325 -3.73 -6.12 2.56
CA THR A 325 -3.89 -4.66 2.43
C THR A 325 -2.72 -3.96 3.12
N LEU A 326 -2.71 -2.62 3.14
CA LEU A 326 -1.68 -1.88 3.87
C LEU A 326 -1.69 -2.22 5.37
N PHE A 327 -2.85 -2.57 5.94
CA PHE A 327 -2.97 -2.95 7.34
C PHE A 327 -2.19 -4.23 7.68
N ASP A 328 -2.03 -5.14 6.71
CA ASP A 328 -1.24 -6.36 6.90
C ASP A 328 0.30 -6.08 6.90
N TYR A 329 0.72 -4.86 6.53
CA TYR A 329 2.12 -4.39 6.62
C TYR A 329 2.41 -3.62 7.92
N LEU A 330 1.38 -3.28 8.70
CA LEU A 330 1.55 -2.52 9.93
C LEU A 330 2.19 -3.41 11.03
N PRO A 331 3.11 -2.85 11.83
CA PRO A 331 3.53 -3.48 13.07
C PRO A 331 2.35 -3.67 14.03
N GLU A 332 2.41 -4.69 14.89
CA GLU A 332 1.34 -5.02 15.84
C GLU A 332 0.99 -3.87 16.79
N ASP A 333 1.97 -3.02 17.11
CA ASP A 333 1.82 -1.84 17.97
C ASP A 333 1.62 -0.54 17.19
N ALA A 334 1.19 -0.58 15.92
CA ALA A 334 0.87 0.63 15.17
C ALA A 334 -0.27 1.43 15.82
N LEU A 335 -0.37 2.72 15.51
CA LEU A 335 -1.47 3.61 15.88
C LEU A 335 -2.27 3.97 14.62
N LEU A 336 -3.59 3.91 14.69
CA LEU A 336 -4.47 4.42 13.63
C LEU A 336 -5.02 5.78 14.06
N VAL A 337 -4.89 6.77 13.19
CA VAL A 337 -5.57 8.07 13.33
C VAL A 337 -6.54 8.20 12.17
N VAL A 338 -7.82 8.46 12.47
CA VAL A 338 -8.85 8.65 11.44
C VAL A 338 -9.25 10.12 11.44
N ASP A 339 -8.71 10.87 10.49
CA ASP A 339 -9.04 12.28 10.30
C ASP A 339 -10.41 12.44 9.61
N GLU A 340 -11.12 13.49 10.02
CA GLU A 340 -12.53 13.71 9.70
C GLU A 340 -13.35 12.42 9.80
N SER A 341 -13.27 11.77 10.95
CA SER A 341 -13.81 10.41 11.18
C SER A 341 -15.28 10.26 10.77
N HIS A 342 -16.06 11.33 10.95
CA HIS A 342 -17.48 11.38 10.61
C HIS A 342 -17.76 11.22 9.11
N VAL A 343 -16.75 11.43 8.26
CA VAL A 343 -16.76 11.18 6.81
C VAL A 343 -16.00 9.91 6.47
N THR A 344 -14.79 9.74 7.02
CA THR A 344 -13.88 8.65 6.67
C THR A 344 -14.45 7.28 7.03
N ILE A 345 -15.09 7.14 8.19
CA ILE A 345 -15.68 5.87 8.64
C ILE A 345 -16.81 5.39 7.70
N PRO A 346 -17.85 6.20 7.39
CA PRO A 346 -18.85 5.81 6.40
C PRO A 346 -18.26 5.47 5.02
N GLN A 347 -17.23 6.20 4.60
CA GLN A 347 -16.58 5.97 3.31
C GLN A 347 -15.92 4.59 3.25
N LEU A 348 -15.19 4.16 4.30
CA LEU A 348 -14.59 2.83 4.38
C LEU A 348 -15.63 1.72 4.19
N GLY A 349 -16.78 1.83 4.86
CA GLY A 349 -17.88 0.86 4.73
C GLY A 349 -18.57 0.85 3.36
N ALA A 350 -18.48 1.92 2.59
CA ALA A 350 -19.10 2.03 1.27
C ALA A 350 -18.27 1.39 0.14
N MET A 351 -16.93 1.32 0.27
CA MET A 351 -16.03 0.88 -0.79
C MET A 351 -16.32 -0.55 -1.27
N TYR A 352 -16.56 -1.49 -0.34
CA TYR A 352 -16.87 -2.89 -0.67
C TYR A 352 -18.16 -3.03 -1.48
N LYS A 353 -19.23 -2.33 -1.10
CA LYS A 353 -20.55 -2.48 -1.73
C LYS A 353 -20.52 -2.08 -3.21
N GLY A 354 -19.83 -0.97 -3.52
CA GLY A 354 -19.66 -0.50 -4.90
C GLY A 354 -18.80 -1.44 -5.75
N ASP A 355 -17.68 -1.94 -5.21
CA ASP A 355 -16.82 -2.89 -5.93
C ASP A 355 -17.54 -4.22 -6.21
N ARG A 356 -18.24 -4.75 -5.19
CA ARG A 356 -18.98 -6.01 -5.28
C ARG A 356 -20.05 -5.96 -6.37
N SER A 357 -20.90 -4.92 -6.36
CA SER A 357 -21.98 -4.78 -7.33
C SER A 357 -21.47 -4.77 -8.78
N ARG A 358 -20.38 -4.04 -9.05
CA ARG A 358 -19.75 -3.99 -10.38
C ARG A 358 -19.22 -5.35 -10.81
N LYS A 359 -18.51 -6.05 -9.91
CA LYS A 359 -17.87 -7.32 -10.24
C LYS A 359 -18.85 -8.48 -10.35
N GLU A 360 -19.95 -8.46 -9.60
CA GLU A 360 -21.01 -9.47 -9.73
C GLU A 360 -21.58 -9.47 -11.16
N THR A 361 -21.78 -8.30 -11.76
CA THR A 361 -22.18 -8.20 -13.17
C THR A 361 -21.13 -8.79 -14.11
N LEU A 362 -19.84 -8.52 -13.91
CA LEU A 362 -18.78 -9.13 -14.73
C LEU A 362 -18.75 -10.65 -14.64
N VAL A 363 -18.95 -11.22 -13.44
CA VAL A 363 -18.96 -12.67 -13.21
C VAL A 363 -20.22 -13.33 -13.79
N GLU A 364 -21.37 -12.67 -13.64
CA GLU A 364 -22.65 -13.17 -14.12
C GLU A 364 -22.68 -13.29 -15.65
N TYR A 365 -22.04 -12.34 -16.33
CA TYR A 365 -21.90 -12.29 -17.78
C TYR A 365 -20.56 -12.86 -18.29
N GLY A 366 -19.86 -13.69 -17.51
CA GLY A 366 -18.71 -14.46 -18.00
C GLY A 366 -17.47 -13.64 -18.42
N PHE A 367 -17.32 -12.40 -17.94
CA PHE A 367 -16.10 -11.62 -18.14
C PHE A 367 -15.00 -11.99 -17.15
N ARG A 368 -15.36 -12.47 -15.96
CA ARG A 368 -14.42 -12.88 -14.89
C ARG A 368 -14.90 -14.12 -14.16
N LEU A 369 -13.97 -14.84 -13.54
CA LEU A 369 -14.28 -15.96 -12.64
C LEU A 369 -14.90 -15.47 -11.32
N PRO A 370 -15.66 -16.30 -10.61
CA PRO A 370 -16.19 -15.97 -9.29
C PRO A 370 -15.13 -15.50 -8.29
N SER A 371 -13.93 -16.09 -8.33
CA SER A 371 -12.76 -15.65 -7.54
C SER A 371 -12.36 -14.18 -7.71
N ALA A 372 -12.72 -13.53 -8.82
CA ALA A 372 -12.45 -12.11 -9.00
C ALA A 372 -13.19 -11.22 -8.00
N LEU A 373 -14.27 -11.73 -7.37
CA LEU A 373 -15.01 -11.08 -6.30
C LEU A 373 -14.23 -11.04 -4.97
N ASP A 374 -13.22 -11.89 -4.82
CA ASP A 374 -12.35 -11.93 -3.63
C ASP A 374 -11.18 -10.94 -3.76
N ASN A 375 -10.91 -10.41 -4.96
CA ASN A 375 -10.13 -9.20 -5.13
C ASN A 375 -11.00 -7.98 -4.84
N ARG A 376 -11.01 -7.46 -3.62
CA ARG A 376 -11.96 -6.41 -3.22
C ARG A 376 -11.37 -5.56 -2.11
N PRO A 377 -11.83 -4.33 -1.87
CA PRO A 377 -11.51 -3.67 -0.61
C PRO A 377 -12.06 -4.48 0.56
N LEU A 378 -11.50 -4.26 1.76
CA LEU A 378 -12.01 -4.86 2.98
C LEU A 378 -13.49 -4.51 3.18
N ARG A 379 -14.24 -5.47 3.74
CA ARG A 379 -15.52 -5.17 4.38
C ARG A 379 -15.25 -4.34 5.63
N PHE A 380 -16.27 -3.65 6.12
CA PHE A 380 -16.09 -2.79 7.29
C PHE A 380 -15.66 -3.59 8.52
N GLU A 381 -16.26 -4.76 8.74
CA GLU A 381 -15.94 -5.65 9.86
C GLU A 381 -14.53 -6.24 9.74
N GLU A 382 -14.05 -6.43 8.51
CA GLU A 382 -12.68 -6.87 8.23
C GLU A 382 -11.65 -5.77 8.47
N PHE A 383 -12.02 -4.51 8.22
CA PHE A 383 -11.22 -3.35 8.58
C PHE A 383 -11.17 -3.21 10.10
N GLU A 384 -12.31 -3.27 10.79
CA GLU A 384 -12.38 -3.18 12.25
C GLU A 384 -11.53 -4.25 12.94
N GLY A 385 -11.58 -5.50 12.45
CA GLY A 385 -10.75 -6.59 12.99
C GLY A 385 -9.24 -6.43 12.73
N ARG A 386 -8.82 -5.53 11.83
CA ARG A 386 -7.41 -5.22 11.52
C ARG A 386 -6.98 -3.85 12.03
N ALA A 387 -7.92 -2.99 12.41
CA ALA A 387 -7.63 -1.66 12.90
C ALA A 387 -6.88 -1.78 14.22
N PRO A 388 -5.68 -1.18 14.35
CA PRO A 388 -4.99 -1.13 15.63
C PRO A 388 -5.71 -0.13 16.55
N GLN A 389 -5.10 0.14 17.71
CA GLN A 389 -5.59 1.17 18.63
C GLN A 389 -5.82 2.50 17.88
N THR A 390 -7.00 3.09 18.03
CA THR A 390 -7.48 4.14 17.11
C THR A 390 -7.77 5.46 17.80
N ILE A 391 -7.34 6.58 17.20
CA ILE A 391 -7.78 7.93 17.55
C ILE A 391 -8.67 8.46 16.41
N TYR A 392 -9.94 8.66 16.70
CA TYR A 392 -10.88 9.34 15.81
C TYR A 392 -10.75 10.85 16.00
N VAL A 393 -10.54 11.57 14.91
CA VAL A 393 -10.35 13.02 14.93
C VAL A 393 -11.52 13.66 14.19
N SER A 394 -12.33 14.45 14.89
CA SER A 394 -13.51 15.07 14.29
C SER A 394 -14.03 16.23 15.13
N ALA A 395 -14.56 17.27 14.48
CA ALA A 395 -15.34 18.30 15.17
C ALA A 395 -16.76 17.82 15.50
N THR A 396 -17.25 16.81 14.78
CA THR A 396 -18.65 16.34 14.80
C THR A 396 -18.71 14.80 14.83
N PRO A 397 -18.12 14.13 15.85
CA PRO A 397 -18.12 12.67 15.91
C PRO A 397 -19.54 12.11 15.96
N ARG A 398 -19.78 11.06 15.15
CA ARG A 398 -21.08 10.38 15.04
C ARG A 398 -21.17 9.22 16.02
N ASP A 399 -22.25 8.46 15.91
CA ASP A 399 -22.57 7.36 16.83
C ASP A 399 -21.49 6.27 16.83
N TYR A 400 -20.87 6.00 15.67
CA TYR A 400 -19.82 4.99 15.58
C TYR A 400 -18.64 5.36 16.49
N GLU A 401 -18.10 6.56 16.35
CA GLU A 401 -16.95 7.01 17.12
C GLU A 401 -17.27 7.07 18.62
N ARG A 402 -18.48 7.51 18.97
CA ARG A 402 -18.95 7.56 20.36
C ARG A 402 -19.09 6.18 20.99
N GLN A 403 -19.51 5.18 20.23
CA GLN A 403 -19.67 3.80 20.71
C GLN A 403 -18.34 3.04 20.78
N HIS A 404 -17.35 3.44 19.97
CA HIS A 404 -16.04 2.78 19.85
C HIS A 404 -14.92 3.58 20.51
N SER A 405 -15.25 4.55 21.36
CA SER A 405 -14.28 5.34 22.13
C SER A 405 -14.49 5.15 23.63
N GLY A 406 -13.43 4.75 24.35
CA GLY A 406 -13.43 4.74 25.82
C GLY A 406 -13.40 6.16 26.41
N ALA A 407 -12.86 7.12 25.66
CA ALA A 407 -12.81 8.52 26.04
C ALA A 407 -13.09 9.47 24.87
N ILE A 408 -13.81 10.55 25.17
CA ILE A 408 -13.91 11.74 24.31
C ILE A 408 -13.06 12.84 24.94
N VAL A 409 -12.06 13.30 24.18
CA VAL A 409 -11.09 14.32 24.59
C VAL A 409 -11.40 15.59 23.83
N GLU A 410 -11.79 16.64 24.54
CA GLU A 410 -12.19 17.91 23.94
C GLU A 410 -10.97 18.82 23.68
N GLN A 411 -10.97 19.47 22.51
CA GLN A 411 -10.02 20.50 22.13
C GLN A 411 -10.77 21.64 21.41
N VAL A 412 -11.42 22.49 22.20
CA VAL A 412 -12.35 23.53 21.73
C VAL A 412 -11.71 24.93 21.77
N VAL A 413 -10.73 25.15 22.64
CA VAL A 413 -10.00 26.42 22.74
C VAL A 413 -8.89 26.49 21.68
N ARG A 414 -8.96 27.51 20.82
CA ARG A 414 -7.93 27.77 19.80
C ARG A 414 -6.62 28.27 20.45
N PRO A 415 -5.44 27.97 19.87
CA PRO A 415 -4.15 28.45 20.39
C PRO A 415 -4.05 29.97 20.54
N THR A 416 -4.80 30.74 19.76
CA THR A 416 -4.87 32.20 19.82
C THR A 416 -5.66 32.74 21.03
N GLY A 417 -6.27 31.87 21.84
CA GLY A 417 -7.11 32.26 22.98
C GLY A 417 -8.47 32.84 22.60
N LEU A 418 -8.85 32.76 21.32
CA LEU A 418 -10.19 33.17 20.86
C LEU A 418 -11.19 32.08 21.26
N VAL A 419 -12.04 32.40 22.23
CA VAL A 419 -13.26 31.66 22.56
C VAL A 419 -14.33 32.15 21.57
N ASP A 420 -14.98 31.25 20.84
CA ASP A 420 -16.09 31.60 19.94
C ASP A 420 -17.35 32.03 20.72
#